data_AF-A0A232EDF5-F1
#
_entry.id   AF-A0A232EDF5-F1
#
_cell.length_a   1.000
_cell.length_b   1.000
_cell.length_c   1.000
_cell.angle_alpha   90.00
_cell.angle_beta   90.00
_cell.angle_gamma   90.00
#
_symmetry.space_group_name_H-M   'P 1'
#
loop_
_entity.id
_entity.type
_entity.pdbx_description
1 polymer ?
#
loop_
_entity_poly.entity_id
_entity_poly.type
_entity_poly.pdbx_seq_one_letter_code
_entity_poly.pdbx_strand_id
1 'polypeptide(L)'
;MYGMSQSGDVRVACAVNIKNDGQQYSVRLAEKLSLSPGTYTKKYTAQKDLYSKKKYLNTLTLTFKKRRLFLRKRKTELRQKKELSEGPTYESDIVKRLTKKPVTGLRYDDENLTIHGNVLETVPLSEAMIAFYEFLYLFQKKCVLTAHNCNFDYPRLLKAIKTTLMDK
;
A
#
# COMPACT_ATOMS: atom_id res chain seq x y z
N MET A 1 0.53 -15.42 -2.77
CA MET A 1 1.80 -15.12 -2.08
C MET A 1 2.83 -14.81 -3.15
N TYR A 2 2.98 -13.54 -3.54
CA TYR A 2 3.81 -13.14 -4.69
C TYR A 2 5.29 -13.15 -4.29
N GLY A 3 6.12 -14.04 -4.86
CA GLY A 3 7.58 -13.93 -4.79
C GLY A 3 8.43 -15.20 -4.63
N MET A 4 7.86 -16.42 -4.72
CA MET A 4 8.56 -17.71 -4.50
C MET A 4 9.50 -18.15 -5.65
N SER A 5 10.38 -17.27 -6.14
CA SER A 5 11.48 -17.72 -6.99
C SER A 5 12.67 -18.11 -6.12
N GLN A 6 13.42 -19.14 -6.51
CA GLN A 6 14.67 -19.52 -5.85
C GLN A 6 15.63 -18.32 -5.69
N SER A 7 15.66 -17.44 -6.70
CA SER A 7 16.42 -16.19 -6.66
C SER A 7 15.93 -15.22 -5.57
N GLY A 8 14.62 -15.16 -5.33
CA GLY A 8 14.01 -14.42 -4.24
C GLY A 8 14.46 -14.94 -2.88
N ASP A 9 14.37 -16.25 -2.67
CA ASP A 9 14.73 -16.90 -1.41
C ASP A 9 16.22 -16.66 -1.07
N VAL A 10 17.11 -16.78 -2.06
CA VAL A 10 18.54 -16.50 -1.88
C VAL A 10 18.77 -15.04 -1.50
N ARG A 11 18.11 -14.08 -2.14
CA ARG A 11 18.24 -12.65 -1.77
C ARG A 11 17.76 -12.38 -0.35
N VAL A 12 16.66 -12.99 0.05
CA VAL A 12 16.10 -12.86 1.41
C VAL A 12 17.08 -13.46 2.43
N ALA A 13 17.57 -14.68 2.20
CA ALA A 13 18.55 -15.32 3.07
C ALA A 13 19.84 -14.49 3.20
N CYS A 14 20.36 -13.99 2.08
CA CYS A 14 21.52 -13.09 2.09
C CYS A 14 21.24 -11.79 2.86
N ALA A 15 20.07 -11.17 2.69
CA ALA A 15 19.70 -9.95 3.40
C ALA A 15 19.61 -10.17 4.93
N VAL A 16 19.03 -11.29 5.35
CA VAL A 16 18.97 -11.69 6.77
C VAL A 16 20.38 -11.90 7.33
N ASN A 17 21.23 -12.64 6.62
CA ASN A 17 22.61 -12.87 7.05
C ASN A 17 23.40 -11.56 7.12
N ILE A 18 23.29 -10.67 6.14
CA ILE A 18 23.93 -9.36 6.18
C ILE A 18 23.48 -8.56 7.40
N LYS A 19 22.20 -8.66 7.77
CA LYS A 19 21.63 -7.94 8.91
C LYS A 19 22.15 -8.46 10.25
N ASN A 20 22.26 -9.77 10.40
CA ASN A 20 22.67 -10.42 11.65
C ASN A 20 24.19 -10.42 11.81
N ASP A 21 24.90 -10.70 10.73
CA ASP A 21 26.29 -11.15 10.72
C ASP A 21 27.23 -10.20 9.96
N GLY A 22 26.71 -9.10 9.41
CA GLY A 22 27.46 -8.19 8.54
C GLY A 22 27.83 -8.84 7.21
N GLN A 23 28.64 -8.17 6.40
CA GLN A 23 29.13 -8.71 5.13
C GLN A 23 30.15 -9.84 5.30
N GLN A 24 30.77 -9.95 6.47
CA GLN A 24 31.60 -11.11 6.85
C GLN A 24 30.85 -12.45 6.81
N TYR A 25 29.52 -12.48 6.77
CA TYR A 25 28.77 -13.74 6.60
C TYR A 25 29.21 -14.50 5.33
N SER A 26 29.58 -13.79 4.26
CA SER A 26 29.98 -14.40 2.99
C SER A 26 31.30 -15.16 3.10
N VAL A 27 32.25 -14.65 3.89
CA VAL A 27 33.52 -15.31 4.21
C VAL A 27 33.26 -16.56 5.04
N ARG A 28 32.44 -16.45 6.09
CA ARG A 28 32.05 -17.58 6.94
C ARG A 28 31.29 -18.66 6.18
N LEU A 29 30.43 -18.27 5.25
CA LEU A 29 29.68 -19.21 4.41
C LEU A 29 30.63 -19.96 3.47
N ALA A 30 31.57 -19.27 2.83
CA ALA A 30 32.58 -19.91 1.98
C ALA A 30 33.44 -20.91 2.79
N GLU A 31 33.91 -20.52 3.97
CA GLU A 31 34.67 -21.42 4.86
C GLU A 31 33.86 -22.66 5.28
N LYS A 32 32.57 -22.50 5.59
CA LYS A 32 31.65 -23.61 5.89
C LYS A 32 31.43 -24.54 4.70
N LEU A 33 31.45 -24.02 3.48
CA LEU A 33 31.35 -24.79 2.24
C LEU A 33 32.71 -25.36 1.79
N SER A 34 33.75 -25.23 2.62
CA SER A 34 35.12 -25.61 2.29
C SER A 34 35.67 -24.93 1.02
N LEU A 35 35.17 -23.73 0.72
CA LEU A 35 35.63 -22.86 -0.35
C LEU A 35 36.57 -21.79 0.20
N SER A 36 37.61 -21.44 -0.57
CA SER A 36 38.49 -20.32 -0.21
C SER A 36 37.81 -18.98 -0.50
N PRO A 37 37.60 -18.11 0.51
CA PRO A 37 36.98 -16.80 0.29
C PRO A 37 37.86 -15.86 -0.55
N GLY A 38 39.17 -16.10 -0.61
CA GLY A 38 40.15 -15.23 -1.26
C GLY A 38 40.43 -13.92 -0.49
N THR A 39 41.63 -13.37 -0.67
CA THR A 39 42.12 -12.18 0.04
C THR A 39 41.29 -10.93 -0.26
N TYR A 40 40.87 -10.75 -1.52
CA TYR A 40 40.09 -9.58 -1.95
C TYR A 40 38.69 -9.56 -1.31
N THR A 41 38.02 -10.71 -1.22
CA THR A 41 36.70 -10.82 -0.59
C THR A 41 36.77 -10.49 0.90
N LYS A 42 37.78 -11.03 1.60
CA LYS A 42 38.02 -10.72 3.02
C LYS A 42 38.24 -9.21 3.24
N LYS A 43 39.05 -8.59 2.38
CA LYS A 43 39.32 -7.14 2.43
C LYS A 43 38.05 -6.31 2.13
N TYR A 44 37.28 -6.70 1.12
CA TYR A 44 36.07 -5.99 0.71
C TYR A 44 34.98 -6.03 1.77
N THR A 45 34.70 -7.22 2.32
CA THR A 45 33.67 -7.44 3.35
C THR A 45 33.99 -6.64 4.61
N ALA A 46 35.25 -6.65 5.06
CA ALA A 46 35.71 -5.83 6.18
C ALA A 46 35.48 -4.32 5.94
N GLN A 47 35.84 -3.80 4.76
CA GLN A 47 35.60 -2.40 4.43
C GLN A 47 34.11 -2.06 4.40
N LYS A 48 33.26 -2.94 3.87
CA LYS A 48 31.81 -2.74 3.85
C LYS A 48 31.19 -2.73 5.24
N ASP A 49 31.68 -3.56 6.15
CA ASP A 49 31.21 -3.56 7.53
C ASP A 49 31.65 -2.31 8.29
N LEU A 50 32.89 -1.86 8.10
CA LEU A 50 33.37 -0.60 8.63
C LEU A 50 32.53 0.59 8.12
N TYR A 51 32.24 0.63 6.82
CA TYR A 51 31.38 1.67 6.24
C TYR A 51 29.96 1.62 6.81
N SER A 52 29.38 0.43 6.93
CA SER A 52 28.02 0.24 7.46
C SER A 52 27.93 0.68 8.92
N LYS A 53 28.95 0.38 9.74
CA LYS A 53 29.06 0.86 11.12
C LYS A 53 29.15 2.38 11.19
N LYS A 54 30.02 3.01 10.39
CA LYS A 54 30.14 4.48 10.31
C LYS A 54 28.82 5.12 9.90
N LYS A 55 28.15 4.57 8.88
CA LYS A 55 26.84 5.03 8.40
C LYS A 55 25.78 4.93 9.50
N TYR A 56 25.73 3.82 10.23
CA TYR A 56 24.80 3.64 11.35
C TYR A 56 25.02 4.70 12.44
N LEU A 57 26.26 4.87 12.90
CA LEU A 57 26.61 5.89 13.89
C LEU A 57 26.18 7.28 13.43
N ASN A 58 26.46 7.64 12.17
CA ASN A 58 26.01 8.89 11.58
C ASN A 58 24.48 9.02 11.59
N THR A 59 23.72 7.95 11.33
CA THR A 59 22.25 8.01 11.33
C THR A 59 21.63 8.25 12.71
N LEU A 60 22.35 7.90 13.78
CA LEU A 60 21.92 8.16 15.15
C LEU A 60 22.08 9.62 15.57
N THR A 61 23.01 10.34 14.92
CA THR A 61 23.30 11.74 15.27
C THR A 61 22.09 12.65 15.12
N LEU A 62 21.99 13.65 16.00
CA LEU A 62 20.94 14.67 15.94
C LEU A 62 21.02 15.49 14.64
N THR A 63 22.23 15.76 14.14
CA THR A 63 22.45 16.48 12.88
C THR A 63 21.84 15.74 11.70
N PHE A 64 22.01 14.41 11.62
CA PHE A 64 21.38 13.58 10.59
C PHE A 64 19.84 13.60 10.71
N LYS A 65 19.30 13.46 11.92
CA LYS A 65 17.83 13.50 12.14
C LYS A 65 17.24 14.86 11.75
N LYS A 66 17.87 15.97 12.15
CA LYS A 66 17.49 17.34 11.77
C LYS A 66 17.54 17.54 10.26
N ARG A 67 18.64 17.12 9.61
CA ARG A 67 18.79 17.20 8.15
C ARG A 67 17.73 16.38 7.42
N ARG A 68 17.41 15.17 7.91
CA ARG A 68 16.34 14.33 7.35
C ARG A 68 14.97 15.01 7.41
N LEU A 69 14.62 15.61 8.55
CA LEU A 69 13.35 16.34 8.70
C LEU A 69 13.29 17.57 7.79
N PHE A 70 14.39 18.32 7.71
CA PHE A 70 14.52 19.45 6.79
C PHE A 70 14.33 19.04 5.33
N LEU A 71 15.01 17.97 4.88
CA LEU A 71 14.88 17.45 3.51
C LEU A 71 13.46 16.94 3.23
N ARG A 72 12.81 16.31 4.22
CA ARG A 72 11.42 15.88 4.09
C ARG A 72 10.49 17.08 3.88
N LYS A 73 10.65 18.14 4.66
CA LYS A 73 9.87 19.39 4.51
C LYS A 73 10.10 20.01 3.13
N ARG A 74 11.37 20.17 2.72
CA ARG A 74 11.74 20.71 1.41
C ARG A 74 11.18 19.88 0.24
N LYS A 75 11.18 18.55 0.36
CA LYS A 75 10.59 17.67 -0.67
C LYS A 75 9.08 17.92 -0.79
N THR A 76 8.37 18.07 0.34
CA THR A 76 6.94 18.42 0.34
C THR A 76 6.70 19.80 -0.29
N GLU A 77 7.47 20.81 0.08
CA GLU A 77 7.36 22.17 -0.48
C GLU A 77 7.60 22.18 -2.00
N LEU A 78 8.62 21.46 -2.48
CA LEU A 78 8.88 21.33 -3.92
C LEU A 78 7.75 20.60 -4.63
N ARG A 79 7.17 19.56 -4.02
CA ARG A 79 6.02 18.86 -4.56
C ARG A 79 4.82 19.80 -4.68
N GLN A 80 4.52 20.57 -3.64
CA GLN A 80 3.44 21.56 -3.64
C GLN A 80 3.65 22.64 -4.69
N LYS A 81 4.86 23.19 -4.81
CA LYS A 81 5.19 24.18 -5.85
C LYS A 81 5.03 23.61 -7.26
N LYS A 82 5.44 22.35 -7.45
CA LYS A 82 5.28 21.64 -8.71
C LYS A 82 3.79 21.40 -9.02
N GLU A 83 3.02 20.91 -8.05
CA GLU A 83 1.56 20.75 -8.16
C GLU A 83 0.85 22.08 -8.50
N LEU A 84 1.25 23.19 -7.87
CA LEU A 84 0.73 24.53 -8.17
C LEU A 84 1.09 25.01 -9.58
N SER A 85 2.33 24.78 -10.02
CA SER A 85 2.81 25.15 -11.36
C SER A 85 2.19 24.30 -12.47
N GLU A 86 1.89 23.03 -12.20
CA GLU A 86 1.24 22.09 -13.11
C GLU A 86 -0.27 22.34 -13.22
N GLY A 87 -0.83 23.22 -12.37
CA GLY A 87 -2.24 23.59 -12.38
C GLY A 87 -3.16 22.42 -12.02
N PRO A 88 -4.42 22.41 -12.51
CA PRO A 88 -5.38 21.34 -12.28
C PRO A 88 -5.03 20.09 -13.11
N THR A 89 -3.78 19.63 -13.06
CA THR A 89 -3.32 18.34 -13.59
C THR A 89 -3.13 17.29 -12.46
N TYR A 90 -2.99 17.73 -11.19
CA TYR A 90 -2.82 16.84 -10.02
C TYR A 90 -3.69 17.11 -8.77
N GLU A 91 -4.70 17.99 -8.84
CA GLU A 91 -5.84 17.90 -7.92
C GLU A 91 -6.35 16.44 -7.94
N SER A 92 -6.40 15.79 -6.78
CA SER A 92 -6.83 14.38 -6.64
C SER A 92 -8.26 14.12 -7.11
N ASP A 93 -8.95 15.18 -7.54
CA ASP A 93 -10.30 15.23 -8.06
C ASP A 93 -10.39 15.82 -9.48
N ILE A 94 -9.31 15.98 -10.26
CA ILE A 94 -9.44 16.43 -11.66
C ILE A 94 -10.15 15.39 -12.50
N VAL A 95 -9.86 14.11 -12.27
CA VAL A 95 -10.68 13.04 -12.84
C VAL A 95 -12.12 13.26 -12.41
N LYS A 96 -12.44 13.45 -11.11
CA LYS A 96 -13.81 13.73 -10.66
C LYS A 96 -14.45 15.01 -11.23
N ARG A 97 -13.70 16.08 -11.47
CA ARG A 97 -14.20 17.38 -11.98
C ARG A 97 -14.38 17.38 -13.50
N LEU A 98 -13.46 16.77 -14.24
CA LEU A 98 -13.57 16.56 -15.69
C LEU A 98 -14.55 15.41 -16.02
N THR A 99 -14.81 14.52 -15.07
CA THR A 99 -15.85 13.49 -15.12
C THR A 99 -17.09 13.89 -14.31
N LYS A 100 -17.69 15.05 -14.62
CA LYS A 100 -19.16 15.15 -14.54
C LYS A 100 -19.85 14.29 -15.63
N LYS A 101 -19.10 13.46 -16.34
CA LYS A 101 -19.61 12.23 -16.94
C LYS A 101 -19.52 11.13 -15.88
N PRO A 102 -20.63 10.47 -15.53
CA PRO A 102 -20.59 9.41 -14.53
C PRO A 102 -19.57 8.34 -14.95
N VAL A 103 -18.56 8.10 -14.10
CA VAL A 103 -17.47 7.13 -14.33
C VAL A 103 -18.04 5.71 -14.53
N THR A 104 -19.22 5.46 -13.97
CA THR A 104 -19.95 4.19 -14.01
C THR A 104 -21.01 4.14 -15.10
N GLY A 105 -21.25 5.24 -15.84
CA GLY A 105 -22.41 5.37 -16.73
C GLY A 105 -23.76 5.51 -16.02
N LEU A 106 -23.78 5.51 -14.68
CA LEU A 106 -24.99 5.62 -13.86
C LEU A 106 -25.48 7.07 -13.78
N ARG A 107 -26.77 7.29 -14.02
CA ARG A 107 -27.46 8.58 -13.84
C ARG A 107 -28.76 8.39 -13.08
N TYR A 108 -29.15 9.39 -12.31
CA TYR A 108 -30.45 9.43 -11.67
C TYR A 108 -31.24 10.55 -12.34
N ASP A 109 -32.10 10.18 -13.29
CA ASP A 109 -32.88 11.09 -14.12
C ASP A 109 -34.37 10.80 -13.84
N ASP A 110 -35.16 11.82 -13.52
CA ASP A 110 -36.63 11.73 -13.35
C ASP A 110 -37.10 10.47 -12.61
N GLU A 111 -36.64 10.32 -11.35
CA GLU A 111 -36.97 9.21 -10.44
C GLU A 111 -36.42 7.82 -10.80
N ASN A 112 -35.70 7.70 -11.92
CA ASN A 112 -35.17 6.44 -12.40
C ASN A 112 -33.65 6.42 -12.41
N LEU A 113 -33.07 5.32 -11.91
CA LEU A 113 -31.64 5.06 -12.07
C LEU A 113 -31.42 4.48 -13.47
N THR A 114 -30.61 5.13 -14.30
CA THR A 114 -30.25 4.66 -15.64
C THR A 114 -28.77 4.31 -15.70
N ILE A 115 -28.39 3.33 -16.53
CA ILE A 115 -27.01 3.03 -16.88
C ILE A 115 -26.84 3.14 -18.39
N HIS A 116 -25.98 4.06 -18.84
CA HIS A 116 -25.77 4.34 -20.27
C HIS A 116 -27.07 4.60 -21.07
N GLY A 117 -28.09 5.17 -20.43
CA GLY A 117 -29.39 5.48 -21.06
C GLY A 117 -30.46 4.39 -20.95
N ASN A 118 -30.13 3.22 -20.40
CA ASN A 118 -31.11 2.17 -20.12
C ASN A 118 -31.59 2.27 -18.67
N VAL A 119 -32.90 2.24 -18.44
CA VAL A 119 -33.48 2.19 -17.10
C VAL A 119 -33.03 0.92 -16.40
N LEU A 120 -32.44 1.07 -15.22
CA LEU A 120 -32.01 -0.03 -14.38
C LEU A 120 -33.15 -0.37 -13.42
N GLU A 121 -33.51 -1.64 -13.36
CA GLU A 121 -34.42 -2.12 -12.32
C GLU A 121 -33.73 -1.95 -10.97
N THR A 122 -34.41 -1.27 -10.05
CA THR A 122 -33.88 -1.01 -8.71
C THR A 122 -34.87 -1.50 -7.67
N VAL A 123 -34.33 -1.91 -6.52
CA VAL A 123 -35.10 -2.27 -5.35
C VAL A 123 -34.83 -1.26 -4.24
N PRO A 124 -35.78 -1.05 -3.31
CA PRO A 124 -35.55 -0.23 -2.13
C PRO A 124 -34.31 -0.68 -1.35
N LEU A 125 -33.62 0.27 -0.70
CA LEU A 125 -32.41 -0.02 0.06
C LEU A 125 -32.64 -1.09 1.15
N SER A 126 -33.81 -1.10 1.78
CA SER A 126 -34.19 -2.12 2.77
C SER A 126 -34.20 -3.52 2.18
N GLU A 127 -34.82 -3.71 1.01
CA GLU A 127 -34.87 -5.01 0.32
C GLU A 127 -33.49 -5.45 -0.13
N ALA A 128 -32.69 -4.54 -0.69
CA ALA A 128 -31.30 -4.83 -1.05
C ALA A 128 -30.46 -5.27 0.16
N MET A 129 -30.65 -4.64 1.33
CA MET A 129 -29.92 -4.98 2.56
C MET A 129 -30.38 -6.32 3.15
N ILE A 130 -31.66 -6.67 3.03
CA ILE A 130 -32.18 -7.99 3.43
C ILE A 130 -31.58 -9.07 2.52
N ALA A 131 -31.64 -8.90 1.20
CA ALA A 131 -31.06 -9.85 0.25
C ALA A 131 -29.53 -10.02 0.46
N PHE A 132 -28.83 -8.92 0.77
CA PHE A 132 -27.42 -8.96 1.13
C PHE A 132 -27.17 -9.74 2.42
N TYR A 133 -27.99 -9.56 3.46
CA TYR A 133 -27.91 -10.32 4.70
C TYR A 133 -28.17 -11.82 4.47
N GLU A 134 -29.21 -12.16 3.73
CA GLU A 134 -29.55 -13.55 3.39
C GLU A 134 -28.41 -14.23 2.63
N PHE A 135 -27.82 -13.53 1.64
CA PHE A 135 -26.63 -13.99 0.93
C PHE A 135 -25.46 -14.28 1.89
N LEU A 136 -25.18 -13.39 2.84
CA LEU A 136 -24.13 -13.62 3.84
C LEU A 136 -24.48 -14.81 4.77
N TYR A 137 -25.76 -15.01 5.09
CA TYR A 137 -26.22 -16.08 5.95
C TYR A 137 -26.02 -17.47 5.32
N LEU A 138 -26.07 -17.58 3.98
CA LEU A 138 -25.79 -18.83 3.25
C LEU A 138 -24.43 -19.44 3.59
N PHE A 139 -23.44 -18.63 3.95
CA PHE A 139 -22.09 -19.12 4.27
C PHE A 139 -22.00 -19.78 5.66
N GLN A 140 -23.00 -19.61 6.52
CA GLN A 140 -23.08 -20.15 7.90
C GLN A 140 -21.81 -19.87 8.74
N LYS A 141 -21.09 -18.80 8.43
CA LYS A 141 -19.79 -18.44 9.02
C LYS A 141 -19.67 -16.93 9.13
N LYS A 142 -18.74 -16.47 9.98
CA LYS A 142 -18.40 -15.05 10.07
C LYS A 142 -17.74 -14.59 8.77
N CYS A 143 -18.29 -13.56 8.14
CA CYS A 143 -17.76 -12.95 6.92
C CYS A 143 -16.82 -11.78 7.26
N VAL A 144 -15.75 -11.63 6.47
CA VAL A 144 -14.82 -10.49 6.57
C VAL A 144 -14.96 -9.61 5.33
N LEU A 145 -15.24 -8.32 5.52
CA LEU A 145 -15.30 -7.35 4.42
C LEU A 145 -13.89 -6.94 4.00
N THR A 146 -13.52 -7.24 2.76
CA THR A 146 -12.26 -6.80 2.15
C THR A 146 -12.54 -5.81 1.04
N ALA A 147 -12.01 -4.58 1.13
CA ALA A 147 -12.17 -3.55 0.11
C ALA A 147 -10.87 -2.76 -0.07
N HIS A 148 -10.56 -2.37 -1.31
CA HIS A 148 -9.35 -1.58 -1.65
C HIS A 148 -9.37 -0.19 -0.98
N ASN A 149 -10.55 0.38 -0.74
CA ASN A 149 -10.73 1.63 -0.03
C ASN A 149 -11.77 1.51 1.08
N CYS A 150 -11.53 0.59 2.02
CA CYS A 150 -12.47 0.30 3.11
C CYS A 150 -12.90 1.57 3.90
N ASN A 151 -12.05 2.59 4.00
CA ASN A 151 -12.41 3.87 4.64
C ASN A 151 -13.56 4.61 3.93
N PHE A 152 -13.79 4.34 2.65
CA PHE A 152 -14.93 4.85 1.90
C PHE A 152 -16.14 3.93 2.01
N ASP A 153 -15.94 2.61 1.87
CA ASP A 153 -17.04 1.64 1.79
C ASP A 153 -17.67 1.35 3.16
N TYR A 154 -16.85 1.15 4.19
CA TYR A 154 -17.28 0.81 5.55
C TYR A 154 -18.32 1.78 6.15
N PRO A 155 -18.10 3.10 6.18
CA PRO A 155 -19.07 4.01 6.80
C PRO A 155 -20.41 4.04 6.06
N ARG A 156 -20.41 3.82 4.74
CA ARG A 156 -21.64 3.77 3.92
C ARG A 156 -22.44 2.50 4.19
N LEU A 157 -21.76 1.35 4.17
CA LEU A 157 -22.39 0.07 4.46
C LEU A 157 -22.93 0.04 5.90
N LEU A 158 -22.16 0.52 6.88
CA LEU A 158 -22.61 0.59 8.25
C LEU A 158 -23.83 1.52 8.41
N LYS A 159 -23.85 2.65 7.71
CA LYS A 159 -25.01 3.55 7.69
C LYS A 159 -26.23 2.85 7.10
N ALA A 160 -26.09 2.20 5.94
CA ALA A 160 -27.17 1.45 5.31
C ALA A 160 -27.72 0.35 6.23
N ILE A 161 -26.86 -0.44 6.88
CA ILE A 161 -27.26 -1.45 7.87
C ILE A 161 -28.06 -0.81 9.00
N LYS A 162 -27.56 0.26 9.61
CA LYS A 162 -28.26 0.93 10.72
C LYS A 162 -29.64 1.44 10.30
N THR A 163 -29.72 2.16 9.19
CA THR A 163 -30.97 2.75 8.69
C THR A 163 -31.99 1.70 8.23
N THR A 164 -31.58 0.49 7.87
CA THR A 164 -32.49 -0.53 7.32
C THR A 164 -32.88 -1.63 8.32
N LEU A 165 -31.97 -1.97 9.25
CA LEU A 165 -32.15 -3.10 10.17
C LEU A 165 -32.39 -2.68 11.63
N MET A 166 -32.16 -1.41 12.01
CA MET A 166 -32.32 -0.94 13.40
C MET A 166 -33.51 0.00 13.61
N ASP A 167 -34.23 0.40 12.55
CA ASP A 167 -35.47 1.21 12.62
C ASP A 167 -36.74 0.34 12.53
N LYS A 168 -36.64 -0.96 12.86
CA LYS A 168 -37.76 -1.89 13.07
C LYS A 168 -37.75 -2.45 14.48
#